data_AF-G8SIY9-F1
#
_entry.id   AF-G8SIY9-F1
#
_cell.length_a   1.000
_cell.length_b   1.000
_cell.length_c   1.000
_cell.angle_alpha   90.00
_cell.angle_beta   90.00
_cell.angle_gamma   90.00
#
_symmetry.space_group_name_H-M   'P 1'
#
loop_
_entity.id
_entity.type
_entity.pdbx_description
1 polymer ?
#
loop_
_entity_poly.entity_id
_entity_poly.type
_entity_poly.pdbx_seq_one_letter_code
_entity_poly.pdbx_strand_id
1 'polypeptide(L)'
;MNVLVAELKIRARLCLNAARRGDFGLLGHLPADGGRGPSPAPGWRLRHCLTLVAKNVGFAGWDHARRVLGGDAQIGDDLGTFWHAPRCTGLLSHWFPSYSQAQVFLADTDKLVLLPYRRQFVVVDHDYLAAIGIPHAVEPGRPGRRDLVAAYGTPDWLALAQQRLHATRTPGPSSRKGGRDR
;
A
#
# COMPACT_ATOMS: atom_id res chain seq x y z
N MET A 1 -3.66 17.05 10.17
CA MET A 1 -4.06 16.06 9.13
C MET A 1 -2.99 16.09 8.05
N ASN A 2 -2.34 14.96 7.76
CA ASN A 2 -1.20 14.92 6.85
C ASN A 2 -1.61 14.68 5.39
N VAL A 3 -0.65 14.81 4.47
CA VAL A 3 -0.85 14.73 3.02
C VAL A 3 -1.42 13.38 2.57
N LEU A 4 -1.06 12.28 3.24
CA LEU A 4 -1.51 10.93 2.89
C LEU A 4 -3.01 10.73 3.16
N VAL A 5 -3.45 11.12 4.35
CA VAL A 5 -4.87 11.03 4.74
C VAL A 5 -5.73 11.97 3.88
N ALA A 6 -5.23 13.16 3.55
CA ALA A 6 -5.90 14.09 2.64
C ALA A 6 -6.05 13.48 1.23
N GLU A 7 -5.01 12.86 0.72
CA GLU A 7 -4.97 12.19 -0.57
C GLU A 7 -5.98 11.01 -0.66
N LEU A 8 -6.10 10.19 0.39
CA LEU A 8 -7.15 9.14 0.43
C LEU A 8 -8.57 9.75 0.39
N LYS A 9 -8.80 10.88 1.07
CA LYS A 9 -10.09 11.58 1.01
C LYS A 9 -10.39 12.12 -0.40
N ILE A 10 -9.38 12.64 -1.10
CA ILE A 10 -9.52 13.09 -2.49
C ILE A 10 -9.93 11.91 -3.37
N ARG A 11 -9.23 10.77 -3.28
CA ARG A 11 -9.59 9.55 -4.01
C ARG A 11 -11.00 9.08 -3.71
N ALA A 12 -11.42 9.10 -2.44
CA ALA A 12 -12.76 8.70 -2.05
C ALA A 12 -13.85 9.62 -2.64
N ARG A 13 -13.58 10.92 -2.77
CA ARG A 13 -14.49 11.86 -3.45
C ARG A 13 -14.58 11.60 -4.94
N LEU A 14 -13.44 11.33 -5.61
CA LEU A 14 -13.42 10.95 -7.02
C LEU A 14 -14.19 9.66 -7.27
N CYS A 15 -13.94 8.64 -6.44
CA CYS A 15 -14.67 7.37 -6.39
C CYS A 15 -16.19 7.58 -6.23
N LEU A 16 -16.61 8.45 -5.31
CA LEU A 16 -18.03 8.78 -5.11
C LEU A 16 -18.65 9.43 -6.35
N ASN A 17 -17.93 10.36 -6.99
CA ASN A 17 -18.39 11.04 -8.19
C ASN A 17 -18.48 10.09 -9.39
N ALA A 18 -17.53 9.16 -9.54
CA ALA A 18 -17.57 8.12 -10.58
C ALA A 18 -18.74 7.16 -10.36
N ALA A 19 -18.94 6.69 -9.13
CA ALA A 19 -20.07 5.81 -8.78
C ALA A 19 -21.44 6.48 -9.00
N ARG A 20 -21.56 7.78 -8.74
CA ARG A 20 -22.78 8.57 -9.05
C ARG A 20 -23.04 8.71 -10.55
N ARG A 21 -21.99 8.64 -11.38
CA ARG A 21 -22.07 8.66 -12.84
C ARG A 21 -22.25 7.26 -13.45
N GLY A 22 -22.27 6.21 -12.63
CA GLY A 22 -22.34 4.82 -13.08
C GLY A 22 -21.01 4.26 -13.61
N ASP A 23 -19.89 4.97 -13.42
CA ASP A 23 -18.57 4.50 -13.84
C ASP A 23 -17.91 3.71 -12.70
N PHE A 24 -17.98 2.39 -12.80
CA PHE A 24 -17.42 1.46 -11.83
C PHE A 24 -16.03 0.95 -12.21
N GLY A 25 -15.51 1.29 -13.39
CA GLY A 25 -14.18 0.85 -13.85
C GLY A 25 -13.04 1.38 -12.96
N LEU A 26 -13.26 2.52 -12.31
CA LEU A 26 -12.32 3.17 -11.38
C LEU A 26 -12.43 2.68 -9.94
N LEU A 27 -13.40 1.83 -9.60
CA LEU A 27 -13.58 1.35 -8.23
C LEU A 27 -12.59 0.26 -7.81
N GLY A 28 -11.73 -0.21 -8.72
CA GLY A 28 -10.93 -1.40 -8.47
C GLY A 28 -11.84 -2.61 -8.20
N HIS A 29 -11.24 -3.78 -8.04
CA HIS A 29 -11.99 -5.01 -7.79
C HIS A 29 -12.73 -4.90 -6.44
N LEU A 30 -13.97 -4.41 -6.47
CA LEU A 30 -14.95 -4.76 -5.46
C LEU A 30 -14.92 -6.28 -5.36
N PRO A 31 -14.72 -6.89 -4.17
CA PRO A 31 -14.99 -8.31 -4.04
C PRO A 31 -16.43 -8.49 -4.53
N ALA A 32 -16.57 -9.26 -5.61
CA ALA A 32 -17.87 -9.64 -6.11
C ALA A 32 -18.49 -10.54 -5.03
N ASP A 33 -19.23 -9.93 -4.10
CA ASP A 33 -20.10 -10.69 -3.23
C ASP A 33 -21.09 -11.41 -4.15
N GLY A 34 -20.90 -12.73 -4.22
CA GLY A 34 -21.67 -13.73 -4.95
C GLY A 34 -22.77 -13.26 -5.92
N GLY A 35 -22.50 -13.40 -7.21
CA GLY A 35 -23.51 -13.87 -8.17
C GLY A 35 -24.73 -12.99 -8.44
N ARG A 36 -24.75 -11.72 -8.04
CA ARG A 36 -25.77 -10.77 -8.47
C ARG A 36 -25.09 -9.51 -8.97
N GLY A 37 -25.16 -9.26 -10.28
CA GLY A 37 -24.74 -7.97 -10.86
C GLY A 37 -25.33 -6.82 -10.03
N PRO A 38 -24.63 -5.69 -9.88
CA PRO A 38 -25.02 -4.64 -8.95
C PRO A 38 -26.43 -4.16 -9.29
N SER A 39 -27.42 -4.70 -8.57
CA SER A 39 -28.75 -4.09 -8.47
C SER A 39 -28.51 -2.64 -8.05
N PRO A 40 -29.24 -1.65 -8.58
CA PRO A 40 -29.08 -0.27 -8.16
C PRO A 40 -29.53 -0.16 -6.70
N ALA A 41 -28.60 -0.40 -5.78
CA ALA A 41 -28.78 -0.39 -4.35
C ALA A 41 -28.22 0.93 -3.79
N PRO A 42 -28.79 1.41 -2.68
CA PRO A 42 -29.08 2.82 -2.43
C PRO A 42 -27.84 3.70 -2.31
N GLY A 43 -27.86 4.82 -3.03
CA GLY A 43 -27.01 6.01 -2.90
C GLY A 43 -25.62 5.77 -2.32
N TRP A 44 -24.63 5.54 -3.19
CA TRP A 44 -23.22 5.59 -2.80
C TRP A 44 -22.94 6.78 -1.88
N ARG A 45 -22.32 6.50 -0.73
CA ARG A 45 -21.94 7.51 0.27
C ARG A 45 -20.43 7.54 0.41
N LEU A 46 -19.92 8.69 0.85
CA LEU A 46 -18.48 8.90 1.03
C LEU A 46 -17.80 7.83 1.89
N ARG A 47 -18.46 7.34 2.94
CA ARG A 47 -17.93 6.27 3.81
C ARG A 47 -17.64 4.95 3.07
N HIS A 48 -18.44 4.61 2.06
CA HIS A 48 -18.24 3.39 1.27
C HIS A 48 -16.99 3.55 0.41
N CYS A 49 -16.86 4.71 -0.25
CA CYS A 49 -15.69 5.07 -1.05
C CYS A 49 -14.41 5.15 -0.21
N LEU A 50 -14.46 5.70 1.00
CA LEU A 50 -13.32 5.73 1.92
C LEU A 50 -12.84 4.32 2.30
N THR A 51 -13.78 3.43 2.62
CA THR A 51 -13.47 2.03 2.95
C THR A 51 -12.86 1.30 1.76
N LEU A 52 -13.41 1.50 0.56
CA LEU A 52 -12.91 0.90 -0.66
C LEU A 52 -11.51 1.38 -1.02
N VAL A 53 -11.26 2.69 -0.97
CA VAL A 53 -9.92 3.26 -1.23
C VAL A 53 -8.91 2.74 -0.21
N ALA A 54 -9.28 2.66 1.08
CA ALA A 54 -8.42 2.11 2.12
C ALA A 54 -8.04 0.65 1.85
N LYS A 55 -9.01 -0.19 1.44
CA LYS A 55 -8.76 -1.59 1.07
C LYS A 55 -7.86 -1.73 -0.15
N ASN A 56 -8.07 -0.91 -1.18
CA ASN A 56 -7.26 -0.96 -2.40
C ASN A 56 -5.79 -0.61 -2.17
N VAL A 57 -5.48 0.19 -1.14
CA VAL A 57 -4.09 0.50 -0.78
C VAL A 57 -3.52 -0.44 0.29
N GLY A 58 -4.29 -1.42 0.78
CA GLY A 58 -3.80 -2.47 1.68
C GLY A 58 -4.22 -2.37 3.15
N PHE A 59 -5.24 -1.57 3.51
CA PHE A 59 -5.75 -1.47 4.88
C PHE A 59 -7.11 -2.17 5.05
N ALA A 60 -7.45 -2.55 6.28
CA ALA A 60 -8.74 -3.19 6.57
C ALA A 60 -9.95 -2.26 6.32
N GLY A 61 -9.78 -0.96 6.53
CA GLY A 61 -10.82 0.06 6.38
C GLY A 61 -10.30 1.47 6.62
N TRP A 62 -11.19 2.46 6.58
CA TRP A 62 -10.82 3.87 6.68
C TRP A 62 -10.12 4.23 7.99
N ASP A 63 -10.64 3.78 9.14
CA ASP A 63 -10.03 4.09 10.43
C ASP A 63 -8.64 3.49 10.59
N HIS A 64 -8.44 2.27 10.08
CA HIS A 64 -7.12 1.64 10.03
C HIS A 64 -6.16 2.45 9.16
N ALA A 65 -6.55 2.80 7.92
CA ALA A 65 -5.73 3.63 7.03
C ALA A 65 -5.42 5.00 7.65
N ARG A 66 -6.40 5.64 8.28
CA ARG A 66 -6.24 6.95 8.94
C ARG A 66 -5.25 6.86 10.10
N ARG A 67 -5.32 5.82 10.92
CA ARG A 67 -4.40 5.60 12.05
C ARG A 67 -2.97 5.37 11.55
N VAL A 68 -2.78 4.44 10.61
CA VAL A 68 -1.45 4.06 10.12
C VAL A 68 -0.83 5.16 9.28
N LEU A 69 -1.55 5.70 8.30
CA LEU A 69 -1.01 6.78 7.48
C LEU A 69 -0.95 8.10 8.26
N GLY A 70 -1.72 8.24 9.33
CA GLY A 70 -1.76 9.44 10.19
C GLY A 70 -0.58 9.57 11.14
N GLY A 71 0.15 8.48 11.41
CA GLY A 71 1.24 8.45 12.39
C GLY A 71 0.83 7.97 13.78
N ASP A 72 -0.39 7.45 13.94
CA ASP A 72 -0.97 7.06 15.23
C ASP A 72 -0.82 5.55 15.54
N ALA A 73 -0.08 4.80 14.72
CA ALA A 73 0.19 3.38 14.94
C ALA A 73 1.49 3.16 15.72
N GLN A 74 1.61 2.01 16.40
CA GLN A 74 2.81 1.62 17.12
C GLN A 74 3.46 0.40 16.45
N ILE A 75 4.75 0.18 16.73
CA ILE A 75 5.46 -1.02 16.27
C ILE A 75 4.77 -2.25 16.88
N GLY A 76 4.38 -3.20 16.04
CA GLY A 76 3.64 -4.42 16.43
C GLY A 76 2.12 -4.32 16.28
N ASP A 77 1.57 -3.11 16.04
CA ASP A 77 0.21 -2.96 15.54
C ASP A 77 0.09 -3.56 14.12
N ASP A 78 -1.15 -3.78 13.68
CA ASP A 78 -1.40 -4.05 12.27
C ASP A 78 -1.16 -2.78 11.46
N LEU A 79 -0.09 -2.78 10.64
CA LEU A 79 0.27 -1.69 9.72
C LEU A 79 -0.28 -1.93 8.31
N GLY A 80 -1.09 -2.96 8.11
CA GLY A 80 -1.67 -3.34 6.83
C GLY A 80 -0.64 -3.88 5.84
N THR A 81 -1.06 -4.02 4.57
CA THR A 81 -0.22 -4.53 3.48
C THR A 81 0.25 -3.44 2.54
N PHE A 82 0.32 -2.18 3.00
CA PHE A 82 0.59 -1.00 2.17
C PHE A 82 1.92 -1.08 1.42
N TRP A 83 2.95 -1.61 2.08
CA TRP A 83 4.30 -1.82 1.53
C TRP A 83 4.45 -3.15 0.77
N HIS A 84 3.35 -3.81 0.44
CA HIS A 84 3.35 -5.02 -0.35
C HIS A 84 2.40 -4.89 -1.54
N ALA A 85 2.72 -5.57 -2.63
CA ALA A 85 1.85 -5.68 -3.80
C ALA A 85 1.87 -7.13 -4.31
N PRO A 86 0.80 -7.61 -4.97
CA PRO A 86 0.77 -8.99 -5.48
C PRO A 86 1.95 -9.35 -6.41
N ARG A 87 2.46 -8.37 -7.15
CA ARG A 87 3.66 -8.49 -8.01
C ARG A 87 4.98 -8.77 -7.25
N CYS A 88 4.99 -8.63 -5.93
CA CYS A 88 6.15 -8.93 -5.10
C CYS A 88 6.25 -10.41 -4.69
N THR A 89 5.21 -11.22 -4.93
CA THR A 89 5.11 -12.60 -4.42
C THR A 89 6.24 -13.53 -4.92
N GLY A 90 6.88 -13.21 -6.05
CA GLY A 90 8.00 -13.95 -6.60
C GLY A 90 9.38 -13.33 -6.35
N LEU A 91 9.46 -12.23 -5.60
CA LEU A 91 10.71 -11.51 -5.33
C LEU A 91 11.32 -11.96 -4.00
N LEU A 92 12.64 -11.80 -3.89
CA LEU A 92 13.36 -12.15 -2.67
C LEU A 92 12.88 -11.28 -1.51
N SER A 93 12.43 -11.93 -0.45
CA SER A 93 11.98 -11.26 0.78
C SER A 93 12.27 -12.14 1.99
N HIS A 94 12.75 -11.53 3.07
CA HIS A 94 13.02 -12.20 4.34
C HIS A 94 12.01 -11.75 5.38
N TRP A 95 11.30 -12.71 5.97
CA TRP A 95 10.17 -12.45 6.86
C TRP A 95 10.54 -12.69 8.31
N PHE A 96 10.22 -11.74 9.17
CA PHE A 96 10.53 -11.78 10.59
C PHE A 96 9.28 -11.49 11.44
N PRO A 97 9.02 -12.27 12.50
CA PRO A 97 7.94 -11.99 13.44
C PRO A 97 8.31 -10.90 14.45
N SER A 98 9.61 -10.65 14.68
CA SER A 98 10.11 -9.68 15.65
C SER A 98 10.93 -8.59 14.96
N TYR A 99 10.71 -7.35 15.38
CA TYR A 99 11.46 -6.19 14.93
C TYR A 99 12.96 -6.32 15.25
N SER A 100 13.30 -6.82 16.45
CA SER A 100 14.70 -6.99 16.87
C SER A 100 15.48 -7.95 15.97
N GLN A 101 14.85 -9.05 15.54
CA GLN A 101 15.47 -10.02 14.63
C GLN A 101 15.68 -9.41 13.24
N ALA A 102 14.69 -8.66 12.74
CA ALA A 102 14.78 -7.98 11.46
C ALA A 102 15.90 -6.91 11.46
N GLN A 103 16.05 -6.19 12.57
CA GLN A 103 17.10 -5.17 12.72
C GLN A 103 18.51 -5.78 12.72
N VAL A 104 18.71 -6.91 13.40
CA VAL A 104 19.99 -7.63 13.36
C VAL A 104 20.33 -8.07 11.93
N PHE A 105 19.36 -8.66 11.21
CA PHE A 105 19.57 -9.05 9.82
C PHE A 105 19.85 -7.86 8.89
N LEU A 106 19.19 -6.73 9.12
CA LEU A 106 19.41 -5.49 8.37
C LEU A 106 20.82 -4.92 8.63
N ALA A 107 21.37 -5.08 9.82
CA ALA A 107 22.71 -4.58 10.17
C ALA A 107 23.81 -5.28 9.37
N ASP A 108 23.62 -6.55 9.00
CA ASP A 108 24.58 -7.34 8.22
C ASP A 108 24.54 -7.01 6.72
N THR A 109 23.56 -6.25 6.24
CA THR A 109 23.38 -6.00 4.81
C THR A 109 23.09 -4.53 4.47
N ASP A 110 23.93 -3.91 3.64
CA ASP A 110 23.77 -2.49 3.33
C ASP A 110 22.72 -2.14 2.26
N LYS A 111 22.28 -3.13 1.48
CA LYS A 111 21.45 -2.95 0.29
C LYS A 111 19.97 -3.28 0.50
N LEU A 112 19.60 -3.76 1.69
CA LEU A 112 18.24 -4.18 1.99
C LEU A 112 17.49 -3.11 2.77
N VAL A 113 16.17 -3.22 2.75
CA VAL A 113 15.25 -2.32 3.46
C VAL A 113 14.27 -3.12 4.28
N LEU A 114 14.08 -2.68 5.51
CA LEU A 114 13.09 -3.18 6.43
C LEU A 114 11.78 -2.41 6.27
N LEU A 115 10.71 -3.15 5.94
CA LEU A 115 9.36 -2.65 5.76
C LEU A 115 8.41 -3.30 6.78
N PRO A 116 7.43 -2.55 7.29
CA PRO A 116 6.34 -3.14 8.06
C PRO A 116 5.35 -3.87 7.15
N TYR A 117 4.88 -5.04 7.59
CA TYR A 117 3.80 -5.78 6.93
C TYR A 117 2.86 -6.38 7.97
N ARG A 118 1.63 -5.88 8.04
CA ARG A 118 0.66 -6.22 9.08
C ARG A 118 1.33 -6.11 10.45
N ARG A 119 1.44 -7.24 11.16
CA ARG A 119 2.08 -7.37 12.49
C ARG A 119 3.49 -8.00 12.41
N GLN A 120 4.04 -8.10 11.21
CA GLN A 120 5.32 -8.71 10.88
C GLN A 120 6.23 -7.68 10.19
N PHE A 121 7.44 -8.11 9.93
CA PHE A 121 8.49 -7.32 9.34
C PHE A 121 9.07 -8.05 8.14
N VAL A 122 9.30 -7.32 7.05
CA VAL A 122 9.87 -7.89 5.83
C VAL A 122 11.09 -7.09 5.41
N VAL A 123 12.20 -7.79 5.22
CA VAL A 123 13.44 -7.22 4.67
C VAL A 123 13.49 -7.56 3.19
N VAL A 124 13.67 -6.54 2.35
CA VAL A 124 13.53 -6.65 0.89
C VAL A 124 14.67 -5.96 0.17
N ASP A 125 14.87 -6.34 -1.10
CA ASP A 125 15.87 -5.76 -1.99
C ASP A 125 15.32 -4.61 -2.85
N HIS A 126 16.19 -4.09 -3.71
CA HIS A 126 15.86 -3.03 -4.65
C HIS A 126 14.75 -3.43 -5.65
N ASP A 127 14.71 -4.68 -6.11
CA ASP A 127 13.72 -5.14 -7.10
C ASP A 127 12.31 -5.14 -6.48
N TYR A 128 12.20 -5.52 -5.21
CA TYR A 128 10.96 -5.40 -4.46
C TYR A 128 10.51 -3.93 -4.35
N LEU A 129 11.44 -3.02 -4.03
CA LEU A 129 11.15 -1.59 -3.88
C LEU A 129 10.75 -0.95 -5.21
N ALA A 130 11.42 -1.31 -6.30
CA ALA A 130 11.06 -0.93 -7.66
C ALA A 130 9.66 -1.44 -8.01
N ALA A 131 9.35 -2.70 -7.66
CA ALA A 131 8.02 -3.25 -7.87
C ALA A 131 6.96 -2.42 -7.13
N ILE A 132 7.15 -2.05 -5.86
CA ILE A 132 6.14 -1.23 -5.15
C ILE A 132 6.16 0.26 -5.52
N GLY A 133 7.10 0.70 -6.35
CA GLY A 133 7.17 2.06 -6.91
C GLY A 133 7.99 3.06 -6.08
N ILE A 134 8.91 2.57 -5.25
CA ILE A 134 9.86 3.39 -4.47
C ILE A 134 11.31 2.90 -4.63
N PRO A 135 11.86 2.79 -5.86
CA PRO A 135 13.19 2.22 -6.11
C PRO A 135 14.31 2.97 -5.35
N HIS A 136 14.18 4.29 -5.20
CA HIS A 136 15.17 5.17 -4.55
C HIS A 136 15.03 5.26 -3.02
N ALA A 137 14.47 4.24 -2.38
CA ALA A 137 14.47 4.20 -0.91
C ALA A 137 15.88 3.92 -0.35
N VAL A 138 16.72 3.21 -1.11
CA VAL A 138 18.10 2.81 -0.74
C VAL A 138 19.12 3.63 -1.49
N GLU A 139 19.03 4.96 -1.41
CA GLU A 139 20.08 5.80 -1.99
C GLU A 139 21.33 5.74 -1.08
N PRO A 140 22.53 5.44 -1.66
CA PRO A 140 23.77 5.42 -0.90
C PRO A 140 24.00 6.80 -0.24
N GLY A 141 24.32 6.81 1.06
CA GLY A 141 24.53 8.02 1.85
C GLY A 141 23.33 8.49 2.67
N ARG A 142 22.18 7.80 2.65
CA ARG A 142 21.03 8.06 3.54
C ARG A 142 20.65 6.83 4.39
N PRO A 143 21.45 6.48 5.41
CA PRO A 143 21.22 5.27 6.23
C PRO A 143 19.87 5.27 6.97
N GLY A 144 19.31 6.45 7.30
CA GLY A 144 18.01 6.58 7.96
C GLY A 144 16.78 6.17 7.14
N ARG A 145 16.95 5.82 5.85
CA ARG A 145 15.84 5.38 4.97
C ARG A 145 15.71 3.87 4.80
N ARG A 146 16.61 3.07 5.39
CA ARG A 146 16.59 1.60 5.26
C ARG A 146 15.66 0.92 6.25
N ASP A 147 15.34 1.59 7.36
CA ASP A 147 14.41 1.08 8.36
C ASP A 147 13.15 1.93 8.38
N LEU A 148 12.13 1.51 7.64
CA LEU A 148 10.85 2.23 7.60
C LEU A 148 9.99 1.98 8.85
N VAL A 149 10.37 1.03 9.69
CA VAL A 149 9.71 0.81 10.99
C VAL A 149 10.21 1.84 11.98
N ALA A 150 11.53 2.01 12.09
CA ALA A 150 12.15 3.05 12.92
C ALA A 150 11.83 4.46 12.41
N ALA A 151 11.79 4.65 11.09
CA ALA A 151 11.49 5.94 10.48
C ALA A 151 9.99 6.27 10.50
N TYR A 152 9.12 5.44 11.06
CA TYR A 152 7.67 5.67 11.06
C TYR A 152 7.31 7.05 11.62
N GLY A 153 6.46 7.78 10.91
CA GLY A 153 6.04 9.15 11.27
C GLY A 153 7.05 10.25 10.95
N THR A 154 8.28 9.92 10.55
CA THR A 154 9.27 10.93 10.12
C THR A 154 8.92 11.54 8.75
N PRO A 155 9.47 12.72 8.41
CA PRO A 155 9.29 13.31 7.08
C PRO A 155 9.76 12.42 5.93
N ASP A 156 10.84 11.65 6.13
CA ASP A 156 11.35 10.72 5.12
C ASP A 156 10.39 9.56 4.85
N TRP A 157 9.80 9.00 5.92
CA TRP A 157 8.77 7.97 5.78
C TRP A 157 7.53 8.49 5.08
N LEU A 158 7.08 9.71 5.41
CA LEU A 158 5.93 10.34 4.75
C LEU A 158 6.19 10.56 3.25
N ALA A 159 7.40 10.97 2.87
CA ALA A 159 7.78 11.15 1.46
C ALA A 159 7.75 9.83 0.68
N LEU A 160 8.32 8.75 1.23
CA LEU A 160 8.26 7.42 0.62
C LEU A 160 6.83 6.88 0.55
N ALA A 161 6.04 7.08 1.61
CA ALA A 161 4.64 6.67 1.64
C ALA A 161 3.82 7.43 0.60
N GLN A 162 4.12 8.71 0.37
CA GLN A 162 3.48 9.50 -0.68
C GLN A 162 3.83 8.96 -2.07
N GLN A 163 5.11 8.68 -2.35
CA GLN A 163 5.55 8.06 -3.61
C GLN A 163 4.85 6.71 -3.84
N ARG A 164 4.85 5.83 -2.84
CA ARG A 164 4.15 4.54 -2.87
C ARG A 164 2.65 4.73 -3.14
N LEU A 165 2.02 5.67 -2.46
CA LEU A 165 0.61 5.97 -2.63
C LEU A 165 0.32 6.43 -4.07
N HIS A 166 1.16 7.26 -4.68
CA HIS A 166 1.02 7.62 -6.10
C HIS A 166 1.20 6.41 -7.03
N ALA A 167 2.15 5.52 -6.76
CA ALA A 167 2.38 4.31 -7.54
C ALA A 167 1.20 3.32 -7.52
N THR A 168 0.29 3.41 -6.55
CA THR A 168 -0.97 2.62 -6.56
C THR A 168 -2.03 3.15 -7.52
N ARG A 169 -1.90 4.39 -8.03
CA ARG A 169 -2.82 4.96 -9.03
C ARG A 169 -2.53 4.44 -10.43
N THR A 170 -1.26 4.16 -10.72
CA THR A 170 -0.85 3.68 -12.03
C THR A 170 -1.13 2.18 -12.09
N PRO A 171 -2.10 1.71 -12.89
CA PRO A 171 -2.15 0.30 -13.20
C PRO A 171 -0.79 -0.05 -13.81
N GLY A 172 -0.07 -0.98 -13.17
CA GLY A 172 1.14 -1.55 -13.78
C GLY A 172 0.79 -2.07 -15.17
N PRO A 173 1.75 -2.09 -16.12
CA PRO A 173 1.48 -2.48 -17.50
C PRO A 173 0.70 -3.78 -17.50
N SER A 174 -0.55 -3.72 -17.97
CA SER A 174 -1.38 -4.89 -18.10
C SER A 174 -0.62 -5.90 -18.95
N SER A 175 -0.18 -7.01 -18.38
CA SER A 175 0.17 -8.17 -19.18
C SER A 175 -1.08 -8.57 -19.95
N ARG A 176 -1.23 -8.05 -21.17
CA ARG A 176 -2.08 -8.63 -22.20
C ARG A 176 -1.63 -10.08 -22.30
N LYS A 177 -2.41 -11.00 -21.71
CA LYS A 177 -2.36 -12.41 -22.09
C LYS A 177 -2.65 -12.42 -23.59
N GLY A 178 -1.60 -12.55 -24.40
CA GLY A 178 -1.71 -12.87 -25.80
C GLY A 178 -2.44 -14.20 -25.90
N GLY A 179 -3.69 -14.16 -26.34
CA GLY A 179 -4.39 -15.33 -26.84
C GLY A 179 -3.55 -15.89 -27.99
N ARG A 180 -2.97 -17.06 -27.76
CA ARG A 180 -2.40 -17.88 -28.82
C ARG A 180 -3.48 -18.90 -29.13
N ASP A 181 -4.41 -18.51 -30.01
CA ASP A 181 -5.31 -19.45 -30.66
C ASP A 181 -4.44 -20.35 -31.56
N ARG A 182 -4.64 -21.65 -31.38
CA ARG A 182 -4.13 -22.71 -32.25
C ARG A 182 -5.21 -23.05 -33.27
#